data_AF-A0A850XM98-F1
#
_entry.id   AF-A0A850XM98-F1
#
_cell.length_a   1.000
_cell.length_b   1.000
_cell.length_c   1.000
_cell.angle_alpha   90.00
_cell.angle_beta   90.00
_cell.angle_gamma   90.00
#
_symmetry.space_group_name_H-M   'P 1'
#
loop_
_entity.id
_entity.type
_entity.pdbx_description
1 polymer ?
#
loop_
_entity_poly.entity_id
_entity_poly.type
_entity_poly.pdbx_seq_one_letter_code
_entity_poly.pdbx_strand_id
1 'polypeptide(L)'
;MEGIVTMYEDFMKKADPRVADYPLMQSPFLVMGILLAYIYFVLSLGPRLMANRKPLDLKKFMVLYNFFLVGLSLYIVYEFLMAGWLTGYTWRCDPVDFSQDPKALRMVRVAWLFVFSKFIELTDTVIFVLRKKNEQVTFLHLFHHSVLPWSWWWGAKFGPGGMGSFHAMVNSMVHVVMYFYYGLSAAGPAFQKYLWWKKHITAIQLAQFVIVSIHISQYYFMPSCQYQFPIFIHLIWIYGTIFFILFSNFWYQSYTKGKRLPRVAQQAAQHNGSSIHENGTVANGKLKAN
;
A
#
# COMPACT_ATOMS: atom_id res chain seq x y z
N MET A 1 -5.66 -36.06 11.14
CA MET A 1 -4.74 -34.95 11.49
C MET A 1 -3.38 -35.15 10.82
N GLU A 2 -2.78 -36.33 10.93
CA GLU A 2 -1.49 -36.68 10.32
C GLU A 2 -1.42 -36.37 8.81
N GLY A 3 -2.40 -36.78 8.01
CA GLY A 3 -2.39 -36.51 6.57
C GLY A 3 -2.39 -35.01 6.18
N ILE A 4 -2.98 -34.13 7.00
CA ILE A 4 -2.94 -32.67 6.75
C ILE A 4 -1.55 -32.12 7.09
N VAL A 5 -0.94 -32.62 8.16
CA VAL A 5 0.42 -32.23 8.57
C VAL A 5 1.43 -32.68 7.51
N THR A 6 1.34 -33.92 7.02
CA THR A 6 2.21 -34.43 5.95
C THR A 6 2.04 -33.63 4.66
N MET A 7 0.80 -33.33 4.26
CA MET A 7 0.54 -32.48 3.09
C MET A 7 1.16 -31.09 3.22
N TYR A 8 1.06 -30.48 4.41
CA TYR A 8 1.69 -29.19 4.69
C TYR A 8 3.22 -29.29 4.62
N GLU A 9 3.83 -30.30 5.24
CA GLU A 9 5.27 -30.51 5.21
C GLU A 9 5.79 -30.72 3.79
N ASP A 10 5.10 -31.54 2.99
CA ASP A 10 5.45 -31.79 1.59
C ASP A 10 5.31 -30.55 0.71
N PHE A 11 4.33 -29.69 1.01
CA PHE A 11 4.23 -28.40 0.34
C PHE A 11 5.38 -27.47 0.73
N MET A 12 5.72 -27.41 2.02
CA MET A 12 6.80 -26.56 2.53
C MET A 12 8.19 -27.00 2.08
N LYS A 13 8.40 -28.28 1.72
CA LYS A 13 9.64 -28.75 1.08
C LYS A 13 9.94 -28.08 -0.26
N LYS A 14 8.93 -27.52 -0.93
CA LYS A 14 9.09 -26.76 -2.19
C LYS A 14 9.47 -25.29 -1.96
N ALA A 15 9.53 -24.84 -0.71
CA ALA A 15 9.93 -23.48 -0.39
C ALA A 15 11.42 -23.26 -0.67
N ASP A 16 11.78 -22.01 -0.93
CA ASP A 16 13.16 -21.61 -1.12
C ASP A 16 13.93 -21.70 0.22
N PRO A 17 14.98 -22.53 0.32
CA PRO A 17 15.74 -22.67 1.55
C PRO A 17 16.52 -21.39 1.91
N ARG A 18 16.82 -20.52 0.93
CA ARG A 18 17.64 -19.32 1.11
C ARG A 18 16.98 -18.25 1.98
N VAL A 19 15.66 -18.33 2.17
CA VAL A 19 14.88 -17.43 3.06
C VAL A 19 14.51 -18.07 4.39
N ALA A 20 14.87 -19.33 4.65
CA ALA A 20 14.36 -20.07 5.81
C ALA A 20 14.68 -19.41 7.15
N ASP A 21 15.91 -18.90 7.29
CA ASP A 21 16.40 -18.31 8.55
C ASP A 21 16.04 -16.84 8.72
N TYR A 22 15.39 -16.24 7.71
CA TYR A 22 15.04 -14.83 7.76
C TYR A 22 13.88 -14.62 8.75
N PRO A 23 13.85 -13.49 9.49
CA PRO A 23 12.76 -13.20 10.42
C PRO A 23 11.39 -13.28 9.73
N LEU A 24 10.44 -13.92 10.40
CA LEU A 24 9.06 -14.15 9.94
C LEU A 24 8.91 -15.14 8.77
N MET A 25 9.97 -15.77 8.27
CA MET A 25 9.90 -16.72 7.14
C MET A 25 9.81 -18.20 7.56
N GLN A 26 9.82 -18.48 8.86
CA GLN A 26 9.82 -19.84 9.40
C GLN A 26 8.46 -20.54 9.19
N SER A 27 7.37 -19.81 9.41
CA SER A 27 6.03 -20.39 9.41
C SER A 27 4.96 -19.37 8.98
N PRO A 28 4.00 -19.76 8.11
CA PRO A 28 2.88 -18.90 7.75
C PRO A 28 1.95 -18.65 8.95
N PHE A 29 1.92 -19.54 9.94
CA PHE A 29 1.05 -19.40 11.11
C PHE A 29 1.43 -18.21 11.99
N LEU A 30 2.72 -17.89 12.09
CA LEU A 30 3.18 -16.70 12.80
C LEU A 30 2.65 -15.42 12.14
N VAL A 31 2.76 -15.35 10.81
CA VAL A 31 2.22 -14.23 10.02
C VAL A 31 0.71 -14.12 10.18
N MET A 32 0.00 -15.24 10.09
CA MET A 32 -1.45 -15.28 10.31
C MET A 32 -1.82 -14.74 11.70
N GLY A 33 -1.10 -15.17 12.75
CA GLY A 33 -1.31 -14.68 14.11
C GLY A 33 -1.10 -13.17 14.24
N ILE A 34 -0.04 -12.62 13.62
CA ILE A 34 0.23 -11.18 13.59
C ILE A 34 -0.92 -10.43 12.90
N LEU A 35 -1.38 -10.91 11.74
CA LEU A 35 -2.45 -10.25 10.98
C LEU A 35 -3.80 -10.32 11.70
N LEU A 36 -4.13 -11.44 12.32
CA LEU A 36 -5.34 -11.59 13.14
C LEU A 36 -5.30 -10.67 14.35
N ALA A 37 -4.17 -10.61 15.05
CA ALA A 37 -3.98 -9.70 16.17
C ALA A 37 -4.08 -8.23 15.73
N TYR A 38 -3.50 -7.88 14.58
CA TYR A 38 -3.61 -6.57 13.98
C TYR A 38 -5.06 -6.19 13.65
N ILE A 39 -5.81 -7.07 12.99
CA ILE A 39 -7.23 -6.83 12.65
C ILE A 39 -8.06 -6.67 13.94
N TYR A 40 -7.87 -7.55 14.91
CA TYR A 40 -8.54 -7.48 16.21
C TYR A 40 -8.22 -6.17 16.94
N PHE A 41 -6.94 -5.76 16.93
CA PHE A 41 -6.52 -4.50 17.53
C PHE A 41 -7.18 -3.30 16.85
N VAL A 42 -7.13 -3.23 15.52
CA VAL A 42 -7.62 -2.06 14.77
C VAL A 42 -9.14 -1.93 14.85
N LEU A 43 -9.88 -3.04 14.77
CA LEU A 43 -11.34 -3.01 14.71
C LEU A 43 -12.02 -3.02 16.08
N SER A 44 -11.38 -3.60 17.11
CA SER A 44 -12.04 -3.84 18.40
C SER A 44 -11.24 -3.29 19.57
N LEU A 45 -10.08 -3.87 19.89
CA LEU A 45 -9.37 -3.57 21.13
C LEU A 45 -8.88 -2.11 21.18
N GLY A 46 -8.21 -1.63 20.14
CA GLY A 46 -7.65 -0.28 20.06
C GLY A 46 -8.71 0.82 20.20
N PRO A 47 -9.81 0.81 19.41
CA PRO A 47 -10.91 1.76 19.58
C PRO A 47 -11.53 1.73 20.99
N ARG A 48 -11.69 0.55 21.59
CA ARG A 48 -12.21 0.40 22.97
C ARG A 48 -11.26 1.01 24.01
N LEU A 49 -9.96 0.75 23.89
CA LEU A 49 -8.94 1.33 24.78
C LEU A 49 -8.87 2.86 24.66
N MET A 50 -9.12 3.40 23.46
CA MET A 50 -9.09 4.83 23.17
C MET A 50 -10.43 5.55 23.38
N ALA A 51 -11.51 4.83 23.71
CA ALA A 51 -12.85 5.41 23.87
C ALA A 51 -12.86 6.56 24.89
N ASN A 52 -12.31 6.30 26.08
CA ASN A 52 -12.24 7.24 27.20
C ASN A 52 -10.90 7.98 27.31
N ARG A 53 -10.06 7.93 26.27
CA ARG A 53 -8.76 8.63 26.22
C ARG A 53 -8.77 9.76 25.20
N LYS A 54 -7.97 10.78 25.45
CA LYS A 54 -7.68 11.84 24.47
C LYS A 54 -6.79 11.26 23.35
N PRO A 55 -6.92 11.76 22.10
CA PRO A 55 -6.00 11.38 21.02
C PRO A 55 -4.54 11.59 21.42
N LEU A 56 -3.67 10.62 21.13
CA LEU A 56 -2.24 10.76 21.41
C LEU A 56 -1.59 11.76 20.43
N ASP A 57 -0.72 12.63 20.95
CA ASP A 57 0.13 13.45 20.09
C ASP A 57 1.36 12.67 19.65
N LEU A 58 1.25 12.09 18.45
CA LEU A 58 2.32 11.31 17.82
C LEU A 58 3.05 12.11 16.74
N LYS A 59 3.00 13.46 16.74
CA LYS A 59 3.57 14.27 15.65
C LYS A 59 5.04 13.95 15.35
N LYS A 60 5.91 14.01 16.36
CA LYS A 60 7.35 13.74 16.20
C LYS A 60 7.60 12.32 15.70
N PHE A 61 6.90 11.35 16.30
CA PHE A 61 6.98 9.95 15.91
C PHE A 61 6.59 9.76 14.44
N MET A 62 5.44 10.30 14.01
CA MET A 62 5.00 10.20 12.62
C MET A 62 6.00 10.83 11.64
N VAL A 63 6.58 11.98 11.97
CA VAL A 63 7.59 12.60 11.09
C VAL A 63 8.78 11.65 10.91
N LEU A 64 9.37 11.18 12.01
CA LEU A 64 10.52 10.25 11.97
C LEU A 64 10.17 8.94 11.27
N TYR A 65 9.02 8.36 11.59
CA TYR A 65 8.52 7.11 11.02
C TYR A 65 8.30 7.22 9.50
N ASN A 66 7.65 8.28 9.01
CA ASN A 66 7.42 8.47 7.58
C ASN A 66 8.74 8.68 6.83
N PHE A 67 9.67 9.47 7.37
CA PHE A 67 10.99 9.65 6.73
C PHE A 67 11.85 8.38 6.77
N PHE A 68 11.74 7.58 7.84
CA PHE A 68 12.32 6.25 7.87
C PHE A 68 11.76 5.37 6.74
N LEU A 69 10.44 5.35 6.53
CA LEU A 69 9.82 4.58 5.45
C LEU A 69 10.19 5.09 4.06
N VAL A 70 10.43 6.40 3.88
CA VAL A 70 11.02 6.94 2.65
C VAL A 70 12.41 6.34 2.41
N GLY A 71 13.29 6.38 3.42
CA GLY A 71 14.64 5.81 3.33
C GLY A 71 14.64 4.30 3.05
N LEU A 72 13.78 3.56 3.76
CA LEU A 72 13.59 2.13 3.55
C LEU A 72 13.09 1.82 2.14
N SER A 73 12.11 2.58 1.64
CA SER A 73 11.57 2.40 0.29
C SER A 73 12.61 2.73 -0.79
N LEU A 74 13.40 3.80 -0.61
CA LEU A 74 14.52 4.13 -1.50
C LEU A 74 15.56 3.01 -1.55
N TYR A 75 15.93 2.48 -0.39
CA TYR A 75 16.86 1.37 -0.30
C TYR A 75 16.33 0.11 -1.00
N ILE A 76 15.06 -0.24 -0.77
CA ILE A 76 14.41 -1.37 -1.45
C ILE A 76 14.38 -1.17 -2.97
N VAL A 77 14.06 0.03 -3.45
CA VAL A 77 14.10 0.34 -4.90
C VAL A 77 15.51 0.12 -5.45
N TYR A 78 16.52 0.71 -4.81
CA TYR A 78 17.91 0.55 -5.21
C TYR A 78 18.32 -0.93 -5.25
N GLU A 79 17.98 -1.69 -4.22
CA GLU A 79 18.30 -3.12 -4.15
C GLU A 79 17.60 -3.93 -5.24
N PHE A 80 16.32 -3.71 -5.53
CA PHE A 80 15.64 -4.37 -6.65
C PHE A 80 16.28 -4.03 -8.00
N LEU A 81 16.59 -2.75 -8.22
CA LEU A 81 17.25 -2.29 -9.44
C LEU A 81 18.59 -3.00 -9.64
N MET A 82 19.43 -3.03 -8.61
CA MET A 82 20.77 -3.62 -8.70
C MET A 82 20.76 -5.16 -8.67
N ALA A 83 19.76 -5.78 -8.04
CA ALA A 83 19.62 -7.23 -7.98
C ALA A 83 19.13 -7.85 -9.30
N GLY A 84 18.57 -7.08 -10.22
CA GLY A 84 18.14 -7.62 -11.51
C GLY A 84 17.67 -6.58 -12.52
N TRP A 85 16.77 -5.68 -12.11
CA TRP A 85 16.01 -4.83 -13.03
C TRP A 85 16.86 -3.87 -13.88
N LEU A 86 18.03 -3.42 -13.40
CA LEU A 86 19.00 -2.64 -14.19
C LEU A 86 20.23 -3.43 -14.64
N THR A 87 20.43 -4.63 -14.11
CA THR A 87 21.73 -5.33 -14.23
C THR A 87 21.61 -6.67 -14.97
N GLY A 88 20.44 -7.04 -15.48
CA GLY A 88 20.31 -8.22 -16.35
C GLY A 88 18.90 -8.74 -16.65
N TYR A 89 17.85 -8.24 -16.00
CA TYR A 89 16.48 -8.62 -16.36
C TYR A 89 16.08 -8.02 -17.71
N THR A 90 15.27 -8.77 -18.46
CA THR A 90 14.82 -8.43 -19.80
C THR A 90 13.55 -7.58 -19.83
N TRP A 91 12.92 -7.36 -18.66
CA TRP A 91 11.63 -6.67 -18.52
C TRP A 91 10.48 -7.41 -19.22
N ARG A 92 10.62 -8.74 -19.32
CA ARG A 92 9.67 -9.65 -19.98
C ARG A 92 9.51 -10.91 -19.13
N CYS A 93 9.91 -12.07 -19.66
CA CYS A 93 9.92 -13.32 -18.93
C CYS A 93 11.26 -13.49 -18.22
N ASP A 94 11.33 -13.00 -16.99
CA ASP A 94 12.49 -13.18 -16.13
C ASP A 94 12.16 -14.27 -15.08
N PRO A 95 12.76 -15.47 -15.16
CA PRO A 95 12.53 -16.53 -14.19
C PRO A 95 13.16 -16.21 -12.84
N VAL A 96 12.74 -16.93 -11.80
CA VAL A 96 13.40 -16.85 -10.48
C VAL A 96 14.76 -17.56 -10.58
N ASP A 97 15.82 -16.90 -10.15
CA ASP A 97 17.15 -17.52 -10.04
C ASP A 97 17.29 -18.18 -8.66
N PHE A 98 17.42 -19.51 -8.65
CA PHE A 98 17.59 -20.34 -7.45
C PHE A 98 19.04 -20.63 -7.07
N SER A 99 20.00 -20.08 -7.81
CA SER A 99 21.43 -20.27 -7.53
C SER A 99 21.87 -19.57 -6.24
N GLN A 100 23.10 -19.88 -5.82
CA GLN A 100 23.79 -19.19 -4.73
C GLN A 100 24.60 -17.98 -5.24
N ASP A 101 24.35 -17.52 -6.46
CA ASP A 101 25.02 -16.35 -7.01
C ASP A 101 24.76 -15.11 -6.12
N PRO A 102 25.75 -14.25 -5.88
CA PRO A 102 25.57 -13.06 -5.04
C PRO A 102 24.42 -12.16 -5.48
N LYS A 103 24.13 -12.07 -6.79
CA LYS A 103 23.02 -11.28 -7.33
C LYS A 103 21.67 -11.95 -7.06
N ALA A 104 21.58 -13.28 -7.20
CA ALA A 104 20.39 -14.03 -6.85
C ALA A 104 20.08 -13.90 -5.34
N LEU A 105 21.09 -14.05 -4.48
CA LEU A 105 20.95 -13.86 -3.03
C LEU A 105 20.58 -12.42 -2.66
N ARG A 106 21.05 -11.43 -3.42
CA ARG A 106 20.63 -10.04 -3.27
C ARG A 106 19.14 -9.86 -3.57
N MET A 107 18.65 -10.46 -4.66
CA MET A 107 17.21 -10.45 -5.01
C MET A 107 16.37 -11.09 -3.90
N VAL A 108 16.82 -12.22 -3.38
CA VAL A 108 16.17 -12.92 -2.26
C VAL A 108 16.07 -12.01 -1.02
N ARG A 109 17.17 -11.34 -0.67
CA ARG A 109 17.22 -10.44 0.49
C ARG A 109 16.27 -9.25 0.33
N VAL A 110 16.23 -8.61 -0.84
CA VAL A 110 15.32 -7.47 -1.06
C VAL A 110 13.87 -7.90 -1.15
N ALA A 111 13.57 -9.08 -1.69
CA ALA A 111 12.22 -9.65 -1.66
C ALA A 111 11.75 -9.84 -0.22
N TRP A 112 12.58 -10.42 0.66
CA TRP A 112 12.26 -10.49 2.09
C TRP A 112 12.12 -9.11 2.72
N LEU A 113 13.06 -8.19 2.46
CA LEU A 113 13.02 -6.85 3.06
C LEU A 113 11.74 -6.10 2.67
N PHE A 114 11.26 -6.31 1.45
CA PHE A 114 9.98 -5.81 0.99
C PHE A 114 8.81 -6.43 1.78
N VAL A 115 8.81 -7.76 2.01
CA VAL A 115 7.80 -8.40 2.87
C VAL A 115 7.84 -7.84 4.28
N PHE A 116 9.04 -7.72 4.86
CA PHE A 116 9.24 -7.20 6.21
C PHE A 116 8.74 -5.75 6.33
N SER A 117 8.95 -4.91 5.30
CA SER A 117 8.44 -3.54 5.29
C SER A 117 6.92 -3.50 5.36
N LYS A 118 6.19 -4.43 4.72
CA LYS A 118 4.72 -4.49 4.81
C LYS A 118 4.22 -4.70 6.25
N PHE A 119 4.97 -5.42 7.09
CA PHE A 119 4.65 -5.56 8.51
C PHE A 119 4.92 -4.27 9.29
N ILE A 120 5.98 -3.52 8.96
CA ILE A 120 6.23 -2.20 9.55
C ILE A 120 5.07 -1.25 9.21
N GLU A 121 4.59 -1.28 7.97
CA GLU A 121 3.48 -0.45 7.48
C GLU A 121 2.15 -0.72 8.19
N LEU A 122 1.97 -1.86 8.89
CA LEU A 122 0.80 -2.07 9.76
C LEU A 122 0.70 -1.01 10.87
N THR A 123 1.83 -0.41 11.24
CA THR A 123 1.90 0.69 12.20
C THR A 123 1.11 1.92 11.74
N ASP A 124 0.91 2.12 10.42
CA ASP A 124 0.09 3.22 9.88
C ASP A 124 -1.30 3.23 10.50
N THR A 125 -1.95 2.07 10.50
CA THR A 125 -3.31 1.91 11.01
C THR A 125 -3.35 1.99 12.53
N VAL A 126 -2.31 1.49 13.20
CA VAL A 126 -2.16 1.63 14.67
C VAL A 126 -2.10 3.12 15.03
N ILE A 127 -1.32 3.92 14.30
CA ILE A 127 -1.25 5.38 14.49
C ILE A 127 -2.63 6.01 14.29
N PHE A 128 -3.40 5.60 13.26
CA PHE A 128 -4.75 6.14 13.04
C PHE A 128 -5.67 5.88 14.25
N VAL A 129 -5.66 4.67 14.78
CA VAL A 129 -6.47 4.29 15.95
C VAL A 129 -6.05 5.09 17.19
N LEU A 130 -4.75 5.17 17.48
CA LEU A 130 -4.21 5.91 18.63
C LEU A 130 -4.44 7.43 18.55
N ARG A 131 -4.59 7.97 17.34
CA ARG A 131 -4.94 9.38 17.10
C ARG A 131 -6.45 9.62 16.97
N LYS A 132 -7.28 8.59 17.16
CA LYS A 132 -8.75 8.61 16.96
C LYS A 132 -9.13 9.14 15.57
N LYS A 133 -8.37 8.75 14.55
CA LYS A 133 -8.59 9.06 13.13
C LYS A 133 -9.27 7.90 12.41
N ASN A 134 -10.38 7.44 12.99
CA ASN A 134 -11.11 6.26 12.51
C ASN A 134 -11.64 6.44 11.08
N GLU A 135 -11.83 7.68 10.62
CA GLU A 135 -12.18 7.99 9.23
C GLU A 135 -11.10 7.53 8.23
N GLN A 136 -9.85 7.37 8.66
CA GLN A 136 -8.75 6.88 7.82
C GLN A 136 -8.71 5.35 7.74
N VAL A 137 -9.29 4.66 8.72
CA VAL A 137 -9.41 3.19 8.76
C VAL A 137 -10.56 2.74 7.86
N THR A 138 -10.34 2.86 6.55
CA THR A 138 -11.31 2.45 5.53
C THR A 138 -11.18 0.97 5.18
N PHE A 139 -12.21 0.38 4.58
CA PHE A 139 -12.13 -0.98 4.04
C PHE A 139 -10.93 -1.15 3.08
N LEU A 140 -10.71 -0.18 2.19
CA LEU A 140 -9.58 -0.19 1.26
C LEU A 140 -8.24 -0.30 2.01
N HIS A 141 -8.04 0.55 3.01
CA HIS A 141 -6.82 0.57 3.81
C HIS A 141 -6.63 -0.75 4.56
N LEU A 142 -7.65 -1.22 5.27
CA LEU A 142 -7.55 -2.44 6.06
C LEU A 142 -7.37 -3.69 5.19
N PHE A 143 -8.11 -3.78 4.09
CA PHE A 143 -7.99 -4.89 3.14
C PHE A 143 -6.58 -4.94 2.54
N HIS A 144 -6.07 -3.79 2.06
CA HIS A 144 -4.71 -3.67 1.52
C HIS A 144 -3.64 -4.11 2.52
N HIS A 145 -3.64 -3.52 3.73
CA HIS A 145 -2.62 -3.83 4.75
C HIS A 145 -2.76 -5.22 5.36
N SER A 146 -3.87 -5.94 5.15
CA SER A 146 -4.03 -7.31 5.62
C SER A 146 -3.65 -8.34 4.55
N VAL A 147 -4.16 -8.18 3.33
CA VAL A 147 -3.97 -9.16 2.26
C VAL A 147 -2.56 -9.11 1.67
N LEU A 148 -1.93 -7.93 1.58
CA LEU A 148 -0.63 -7.80 0.96
C LEU A 148 0.49 -8.50 1.74
N PRO A 149 0.71 -8.27 3.05
CA PRO A 149 1.74 -9.00 3.78
C PRO A 149 1.56 -10.51 3.71
N TRP A 150 0.31 -10.99 3.75
CA TRP A 150 -0.02 -12.40 3.63
C TRP A 150 0.40 -12.98 2.26
N SER A 151 -0.02 -12.34 1.17
CA SER A 151 0.27 -12.83 -0.18
C SER A 151 1.75 -12.70 -0.54
N TRP A 152 2.40 -11.62 -0.10
CA TRP A 152 3.83 -11.40 -0.31
C TRP A 152 4.70 -12.41 0.41
N TRP A 153 4.28 -12.86 1.60
CA TRP A 153 4.99 -13.92 2.32
C TRP A 153 5.10 -15.20 1.48
N TRP A 154 4.01 -15.63 0.84
CA TRP A 154 4.04 -16.78 -0.07
C TRP A 154 4.92 -16.53 -1.30
N GLY A 155 4.84 -15.33 -1.87
CA GLY A 155 5.71 -14.94 -2.99
C GLY A 155 7.19 -15.05 -2.64
N ALA A 156 7.62 -14.46 -1.52
CA ALA A 156 9.01 -14.51 -1.06
C ALA A 156 9.44 -15.91 -0.59
N LYS A 157 8.51 -16.72 -0.06
CA LYS A 157 8.82 -18.08 0.41
C LYS A 157 9.09 -19.06 -0.74
N PHE A 158 8.45 -18.89 -1.90
CA PHE A 158 8.55 -19.84 -3.01
C PHE A 158 9.24 -19.27 -4.25
N GLY A 159 8.98 -18.01 -4.60
CA GLY A 159 9.54 -17.37 -5.79
C GLY A 159 10.07 -15.96 -5.51
N PRO A 160 11.12 -15.81 -4.68
CA PRO A 160 11.70 -14.51 -4.33
C PRO A 160 12.51 -13.90 -5.47
N GLY A 161 11.85 -13.46 -6.55
CA GLY A 161 12.50 -12.80 -7.68
C GLY A 161 11.74 -12.89 -9.00
N GLY A 162 12.47 -12.74 -10.10
CA GLY A 162 11.94 -12.82 -11.46
C GLY A 162 10.92 -11.73 -11.78
N MET A 163 10.11 -11.96 -12.80
CA MET A 163 9.08 -11.03 -13.26
C MET A 163 8.03 -10.73 -12.18
N GLY A 164 7.83 -11.64 -11.22
CA GLY A 164 6.97 -11.44 -10.06
C GLY A 164 7.42 -10.29 -9.16
N SER A 165 8.72 -9.99 -9.11
CA SER A 165 9.26 -8.90 -8.26
C SER A 165 9.00 -7.48 -8.80
N PHE A 166 8.54 -7.35 -10.05
CA PHE A 166 8.34 -6.05 -10.70
C PHE A 166 7.42 -5.13 -9.90
N HIS A 167 6.30 -5.69 -9.43
CA HIS A 167 5.31 -4.91 -8.71
C HIS A 167 5.79 -4.46 -7.33
N ALA A 168 6.70 -5.19 -6.66
CA ALA A 168 7.34 -4.72 -5.43
C ALA A 168 8.26 -3.53 -5.70
N MET A 169 9.04 -3.58 -6.80
CA MET A 169 9.91 -2.47 -7.20
C MET A 169 9.08 -1.21 -7.47
N VAL A 170 8.06 -1.30 -8.32
CA VAL A 170 7.20 -0.15 -8.64
C VAL A 170 6.44 0.34 -7.40
N ASN A 171 5.91 -0.57 -6.57
CA ASN A 171 5.24 -0.19 -5.32
C ASN A 171 6.19 0.60 -4.39
N SER A 172 7.44 0.16 -4.27
CA SER A 172 8.43 0.85 -3.43
C SER A 172 8.74 2.24 -3.98
N MET A 173 8.82 2.42 -5.30
CA MET A 173 8.97 3.76 -5.92
C MET A 173 7.80 4.68 -5.58
N VAL A 174 6.57 4.18 -5.63
CA VAL A 174 5.38 4.96 -5.24
C VAL A 174 5.35 5.23 -3.73
N HIS A 175 5.80 4.28 -2.90
CA HIS A 175 5.88 4.44 -1.45
C HIS A 175 6.87 5.53 -1.04
N VAL A 176 7.97 5.74 -1.78
CA VAL A 176 8.86 6.91 -1.58
C VAL A 176 8.05 8.21 -1.67
N VAL A 177 7.26 8.37 -2.74
CA VAL A 177 6.45 9.59 -2.96
C VAL A 177 5.34 9.73 -1.92
N MET A 178 4.65 8.63 -1.60
CA MET A 178 3.53 8.61 -0.66
C MET A 178 3.98 8.92 0.78
N TYR A 179 5.02 8.24 1.28
CA TYR A 179 5.51 8.48 2.64
C TYR A 179 6.21 9.83 2.78
N PHE A 180 6.83 10.34 1.71
CA PHE A 180 7.36 11.70 1.71
C PHE A 180 6.23 12.73 1.90
N TYR A 181 5.11 12.55 1.19
CA TYR A 181 3.93 13.39 1.41
C TYR A 181 3.38 13.27 2.84
N TYR A 182 3.29 12.06 3.38
CA TYR A 182 2.81 11.86 4.75
C TYR A 182 3.75 12.48 5.80
N GLY A 183 5.07 12.37 5.63
CA GLY A 183 6.07 13.02 6.48
C GLY A 183 5.91 14.54 6.48
N LEU A 184 5.79 15.16 5.30
CA LEU A 184 5.53 16.60 5.17
C LEU A 184 4.19 17.01 5.77
N SER A 185 3.14 16.20 5.58
CA SER A 185 1.82 16.47 6.16
C SER A 185 1.85 16.44 7.69
N ALA A 186 2.69 15.59 8.28
CA ALA A 186 2.85 15.44 9.72
C ALA A 186 3.70 16.57 10.34
N ALA A 187 4.63 17.15 9.57
CA ALA A 187 5.51 18.24 10.02
C ALA A 187 4.75 19.52 10.43
N GLY A 188 3.50 19.69 9.96
CA GLY A 188 2.53 20.64 10.51
C GLY A 188 1.92 21.60 9.47
N PRO A 189 1.11 22.57 9.92
CA PRO A 189 0.36 23.49 9.03
C PRO A 189 1.27 24.29 8.08
N ALA A 190 2.48 24.63 8.53
CA ALA A 190 3.46 25.35 7.74
C ALA A 190 3.84 24.62 6.43
N PHE A 191 3.87 23.29 6.43
CA PHE A 191 4.16 22.48 5.24
C PHE A 191 2.91 22.09 4.48
N GLN A 192 1.78 21.87 5.17
CA GLN A 192 0.53 21.43 4.55
C GLN A 192 -0.03 22.39 3.50
N LYS A 193 0.25 23.70 3.62
CA LYS A 193 -0.15 24.70 2.62
C LYS A 193 0.48 24.46 1.24
N TYR A 194 1.64 23.81 1.18
CA TYR A 194 2.34 23.48 -0.07
C TYR A 194 1.95 22.12 -0.64
N LEU A 195 1.10 21.34 0.03
CA LEU A 195 0.70 19.98 -0.35
C LEU A 195 -0.48 19.94 -1.32
N TRP A 196 -0.45 20.81 -2.35
CA TRP A 196 -1.49 20.91 -3.38
C TRP A 196 -1.55 19.65 -4.27
N TRP A 197 -0.44 18.93 -4.40
CA TRP A 197 -0.26 17.78 -5.28
C TRP A 197 -0.77 16.44 -4.72
N LYS A 198 -1.61 16.47 -3.67
CA LYS A 198 -2.27 15.26 -3.10
C LYS A 198 -2.98 14.41 -4.17
N LYS A 199 -3.62 15.06 -5.16
CA LYS A 199 -4.29 14.38 -6.27
C LYS A 199 -3.30 13.58 -7.13
N HIS A 200 -2.11 14.11 -7.37
CA HIS A 200 -1.09 13.46 -8.19
C HIS A 200 -0.56 12.18 -7.55
N ILE A 201 -0.54 12.07 -6.22
CA ILE A 201 -0.16 10.84 -5.51
C ILE A 201 -1.14 9.71 -5.85
N THR A 202 -2.45 9.98 -5.74
CA THR A 202 -3.46 8.97 -6.07
C THR A 202 -3.42 8.62 -7.57
N ALA A 203 -3.09 9.58 -8.43
CA ALA A 203 -2.90 9.32 -9.86
C ALA A 203 -1.69 8.41 -10.13
N ILE A 204 -0.57 8.63 -9.44
CA ILE A 204 0.62 7.77 -9.52
C ILE A 204 0.31 6.36 -9.00
N GLN A 205 -0.47 6.22 -7.92
CA GLN A 205 -0.91 4.92 -7.41
C GLN A 205 -1.81 4.18 -8.41
N LEU A 206 -2.73 4.87 -9.09
CA LEU A 206 -3.53 4.29 -10.16
C LEU A 206 -2.68 3.88 -11.36
N ALA A 207 -1.73 4.73 -11.77
CA ALA A 207 -0.79 4.43 -12.84
C ALA A 207 0.09 3.21 -12.52
N GLN A 208 0.53 3.05 -11.28
CA GLN A 208 1.24 1.84 -10.83
C GLN A 208 0.45 0.57 -11.15
N PHE A 209 -0.84 0.51 -10.79
CA PHE A 209 -1.65 -0.69 -11.04
C PHE A 209 -1.76 -0.98 -12.54
N VAL A 210 -1.90 0.05 -13.38
CA VAL A 210 -1.92 -0.11 -14.84
C VAL A 210 -0.60 -0.66 -15.36
N ILE A 211 0.53 -0.04 -14.97
CA ILE A 211 1.87 -0.45 -15.42
C ILE A 211 2.19 -1.88 -14.99
N VAL A 212 1.89 -2.23 -13.73
CA VAL A 212 2.05 -3.59 -13.20
C VAL A 212 1.18 -4.59 -13.96
N SER A 213 -0.09 -4.25 -14.21
CA SER A 213 -1.00 -5.12 -14.96
C SER A 213 -0.55 -5.33 -16.41
N ILE A 214 -0.01 -4.31 -17.07
CA ILE A 214 0.54 -4.44 -18.43
C ILE A 214 1.74 -5.39 -18.42
N HIS A 215 2.70 -5.16 -17.51
CA HIS A 215 3.90 -6.00 -17.40
C HIS A 215 3.56 -7.46 -17.13
N ILE A 216 2.69 -7.73 -16.14
CA ILE A 216 2.34 -9.10 -15.77
C ILE A 216 1.52 -9.80 -16.87
N SER A 217 0.75 -9.04 -17.66
CA SER A 217 -0.05 -9.59 -18.77
C SER A 217 0.81 -10.14 -19.91
N GLN A 218 2.06 -9.69 -20.05
CA GLN A 218 3.00 -10.23 -21.04
C GLN A 218 3.13 -11.75 -20.93
N TYR A 219 3.04 -12.32 -19.71
CA TYR A 219 3.09 -13.75 -19.48
C TYR A 219 2.09 -14.54 -20.34
N TYR A 220 0.87 -14.01 -20.55
CA TYR A 220 -0.18 -14.69 -21.32
C TYR A 220 0.03 -14.63 -22.83
N PHE A 221 0.88 -13.72 -23.30
CA PHE A 221 1.13 -13.51 -24.73
C PHE A 221 2.52 -14.01 -25.17
N MET A 222 3.36 -14.44 -24.23
CA MET A 222 4.68 -15.00 -24.53
C MET A 222 4.56 -16.52 -24.76
N PRO A 223 4.89 -17.04 -25.97
CA PRO A 223 4.76 -18.46 -26.28
C PRO A 223 5.65 -19.37 -25.44
N SER A 224 6.82 -18.85 -25.01
CA SER A 224 7.79 -19.56 -24.19
C SER A 224 8.24 -18.68 -23.02
N CYS A 225 7.64 -18.92 -21.85
CA CYS A 225 8.08 -18.31 -20.60
C CYS A 225 8.33 -19.37 -19.54
N GLN A 226 9.58 -19.51 -19.10
CA GLN A 226 10.03 -20.53 -18.14
C GLN A 226 9.90 -20.06 -16.68
N TYR A 227 8.90 -19.21 -16.39
CA TYR A 227 8.66 -18.76 -15.03
C TYR A 227 8.04 -19.89 -14.19
N GLN A 228 8.66 -20.21 -13.06
CA GLN A 228 8.40 -21.45 -12.32
C GLN A 228 7.10 -21.45 -11.52
N PHE A 229 6.49 -20.27 -11.26
CA PHE A 229 5.32 -20.14 -10.39
C PHE A 229 4.16 -19.35 -11.02
N PRO A 230 3.51 -19.84 -12.08
CA PRO A 230 2.42 -19.13 -12.77
C PRO A 230 1.30 -18.63 -11.84
N ILE A 231 1.04 -19.34 -10.74
CA ILE A 231 0.07 -18.95 -9.72
C ILE A 231 0.28 -17.53 -9.19
N PHE A 232 1.54 -17.10 -8.98
CA PHE A 232 1.81 -15.74 -8.51
C PHE A 232 1.50 -14.69 -9.58
N ILE A 233 1.69 -15.01 -10.87
CA ILE A 233 1.33 -14.13 -11.99
C ILE A 233 -0.18 -13.90 -11.99
N HIS A 234 -0.98 -14.97 -11.86
CA HIS A 234 -2.44 -14.86 -11.77
C HIS A 234 -2.89 -14.03 -10.57
N LEU A 235 -2.30 -14.27 -9.39
CA LEU A 235 -2.62 -13.52 -8.17
C LEU A 235 -2.27 -12.03 -8.29
N ILE A 236 -1.11 -11.69 -8.85
CA ILE A 236 -0.70 -10.30 -9.09
C ILE A 236 -1.70 -9.60 -10.01
N TRP A 237 -2.15 -10.27 -11.07
CA TRP A 237 -3.12 -9.71 -12.02
C TRP A 237 -4.51 -9.50 -11.38
N ILE A 238 -4.99 -10.49 -10.62
CA ILE A 238 -6.26 -10.40 -9.88
C ILE A 238 -6.21 -9.26 -8.85
N TYR A 239 -5.16 -9.21 -8.02
CA TYR A 239 -5.01 -8.14 -7.04
C TYR A 239 -4.84 -6.77 -7.69
N GLY A 240 -4.07 -6.67 -8.79
CA GLY A 240 -3.93 -5.45 -9.57
C GLY A 240 -5.30 -4.91 -10.01
N THR A 241 -6.18 -5.78 -10.49
CA THR A 241 -7.54 -5.43 -10.90
C THR A 241 -8.40 -5.00 -9.72
N ILE A 242 -8.40 -5.75 -8.61
CA ILE A 242 -9.16 -5.43 -7.41
C ILE A 242 -8.74 -4.06 -6.86
N PHE A 243 -7.43 -3.82 -6.70
CA PHE A 243 -6.94 -2.55 -6.18
C PHE A 243 -7.19 -1.40 -7.14
N PHE A 244 -7.08 -1.60 -8.46
CA PHE A 244 -7.45 -0.58 -9.42
C PHE A 244 -8.91 -0.12 -9.27
N ILE A 245 -9.85 -1.06 -9.11
CA ILE A 245 -11.28 -0.76 -8.90
C ILE A 245 -11.47 -0.01 -7.58
N LEU A 246 -10.85 -0.47 -6.49
CA LEU A 246 -11.00 0.16 -5.18
C LEU A 246 -10.41 1.58 -5.16
N PHE A 247 -9.23 1.80 -5.76
CA PHE A 247 -8.62 3.13 -5.86
C PHE A 247 -9.40 4.05 -6.81
N SER A 248 -9.99 3.52 -7.87
CA SER A 248 -10.87 4.28 -8.77
C SER A 248 -12.14 4.75 -8.05
N ASN A 249 -12.75 3.88 -7.24
CA ASN A 249 -13.87 4.26 -6.38
C ASN A 249 -13.45 5.31 -5.33
N PHE A 250 -12.26 5.14 -4.72
CA PHE A 250 -11.71 6.14 -3.80
C PHE A 250 -11.52 7.50 -4.47
N TRP A 251 -10.98 7.53 -5.70
CA TRP A 251 -10.82 8.75 -6.48
C TRP A 251 -12.17 9.44 -6.72
N TYR A 252 -13.15 8.68 -7.20
CA TYR A 252 -14.49 9.18 -7.48
C TYR A 252 -15.15 9.78 -6.23
N GLN A 253 -15.10 9.09 -5.09
CA GLN A 253 -15.70 9.58 -3.84
C GLN A 253 -14.94 10.79 -3.25
N SER A 254 -13.61 10.78 -3.33
CA SER A 254 -12.77 11.79 -2.68
C SER A 254 -12.65 13.08 -3.47
N TYR A 255 -12.54 12.98 -4.79
CA TYR A 255 -12.21 14.10 -5.67
C TYR A 255 -13.36 14.53 -6.56
N THR A 256 -14.11 13.59 -7.15
CA THR A 256 -15.25 13.93 -8.01
C THR A 256 -16.46 14.34 -7.17
N LYS A 257 -16.76 13.60 -6.10
CA LYS A 257 -17.81 13.97 -5.11
C LYS A 257 -17.32 14.92 -4.01
N GLY A 258 -16.04 15.30 -4.01
CA GLY A 258 -15.49 16.33 -3.12
C GLY A 258 -15.34 15.96 -1.63
N LYS A 259 -15.57 14.72 -1.20
CA LYS A 259 -15.58 14.35 0.23
C LYS A 259 -14.22 14.49 0.94
N ARG A 260 -13.10 14.50 0.21
CA ARG A 260 -11.73 14.51 0.78
C ARG A 260 -10.74 15.39 -0.01
N LEU A 261 -11.21 16.55 -0.48
CA LEU A 261 -10.40 17.52 -1.22
C LEU A 261 -9.15 17.98 -0.42
N PRO A 262 -8.08 18.43 -1.11
CA PRO A 262 -6.94 19.08 -0.45
C PRO A 262 -7.39 20.28 0.39
N ARG A 263 -6.70 20.57 1.51
CA ARG A 263 -7.07 21.70 2.41
C ARG A 263 -7.15 23.04 1.67
N VAL A 264 -6.24 23.29 0.74
CA VAL A 264 -6.23 24.51 -0.10
C VAL A 264 -7.52 24.62 -0.93
N ALA A 265 -7.98 23.51 -1.50
CA ALA A 265 -9.21 23.46 -2.29
C ALA A 265 -10.47 23.55 -1.41
N GLN A 266 -10.44 23.01 -0.19
CA GLN A 266 -11.53 23.16 0.79
C GLN A 266 -11.65 24.61 1.25
N GLN A 267 -10.52 25.29 1.52
CA GLN A 267 -10.49 26.70 1.89
C GLN A 267 -11.01 27.58 0.73
N ALA A 268 -10.62 27.29 -0.52
CA ALA A 268 -11.16 27.98 -1.69
C ALA A 268 -12.66 27.73 -1.90
N ALA A 269 -13.15 26.50 -1.68
CA ALA A 269 -14.57 26.19 -1.79
C ALA A 269 -15.42 26.83 -0.68
N GLN A 270 -14.88 26.97 0.54
CA GLN A 270 -15.54 27.71 1.62
C GLN A 270 -15.59 29.21 1.35
N HIS A 271 -14.53 29.79 0.76
CA HIS A 271 -14.52 31.20 0.36
C HIS A 271 -15.47 31.51 -0.81
N ASN A 272 -15.62 30.59 -1.76
CA ASN A 272 -16.58 30.72 -2.86
C ASN A 272 -18.02 30.34 -2.46
N GLY A 273 -18.22 29.65 -1.34
CA GLY A 273 -19.53 29.29 -0.80
C GLY A 273 -20.22 30.41 -0.02
N SER A 274 -19.50 31.47 0.35
CA SER A 274 -20.06 32.65 1.03
C SER A 274 -20.63 33.72 0.08
N SER A 275 -20.71 33.45 -1.23
CA SER A 275 -21.24 34.39 -2.24
C SER A 275 -22.40 33.81 -3.05
N ILE A 276 -23.22 32.93 -2.46
CA ILE A 276 -24.54 32.64 -3.01
C ILE A 276 -25.54 33.50 -2.21
N HIS A 277 -25.69 34.76 -2.64
CA HIS A 277 -26.88 35.52 -2.31
C HIS A 277 -28.09 34.71 -2.80
N GLU A 278 -28.98 34.34 -1.90
CA GLU A 278 -30.33 33.92 -2.25
C GLU A 278 -30.96 35.02 -3.13
N ASN A 279 -31.15 34.73 -4.41
CA ASN A 279 -32.09 35.50 -5.23
C ASN A 279 -33.51 35.14 -4.77
N GLY A 280 -33.92 35.75 -3.65
CA GLY A 280 -35.30 35.81 -3.22
C GLY A 280 -36.10 36.60 -4.23
N THR A 281 -37.02 35.91 -4.91
CA THR A 281 -38.09 36.52 -5.70
C THR A 281 -38.89 37.48 -4.80
N VAL A 282 -38.76 38.78 -5.08
CA VAL A 282 -39.51 39.85 -4.42
C VAL A 282 -40.98 39.73 -4.80
N ALA A 283 -41.83 39.40 -3.84
CA ALA A 283 -43.28 39.53 -3.97
C ALA A 283 -43.65 41.02 -3.92
N ASN A 284 -44.34 41.48 -4.96
CA ASN A 284 -44.78 42.85 -5.17
C ASN A 284 -45.83 43.25 -4.12
N GLY A 285 -45.47 44.09 -3.15
CA GLY A 285 -46.39 44.75 -2.22
C GLY A 285 -46.82 46.11 -2.73
N LYS A 286 -48.09 46.24 -3.14
CA LYS A 286 -48.72 47.52 -3.49
C LYS A 286 -48.85 48.44 -2.26
N LEU A 287 -48.34 49.65 -2.45
CA LEU A 287 -48.69 50.96 -1.88
C LEU A 287 -49.83 51.05 -0.84
N LYS A 288 -49.52 51.75 0.27
CA LYS A 288 -50.49 52.37 1.20
C LYS A 288 -51.34 53.43 0.49
N ALA A 289 -52.63 53.50 0.83
CA ALA A 289 -53.40 54.74 0.94
C ALA A 289 -54.65 54.53 1.81
N ASN A 290 -54.90 55.53 2.66
CA ASN A 290 -56.02 55.81 3.57
C ASN A 290 -56.12 54.97 4.86
#